data_AF-A0A970Y867-F1
#
_entry.id   AF-A0A970Y867-F1
#
_cell.length_a   1.000
_cell.length_b   1.000
_cell.length_c   1.000
_cell.angle_alpha   90.00
_cell.angle_beta   90.00
_cell.angle_gamma   90.00
#
_symmetry.space_group_name_H-M   'P 1'
#
loop_
_entity.id
_entity.type
_entity.pdbx_description
1 polymer ?
#
loop_
_entity_poly.entity_id
_entity_poly.type
_entity_poly.pdbx_seq_one_letter_code
_entity_poly.pdbx_strand_id
1 'polypeptide(L)'
;ARKEHERCGTNAVVPLLGTNALLNGVARRAFRQPPPGVYAATGALSLGVALEAIRWSVKHPESRVSGLLSMPGRFLQERFTTREPTEAQMEVAQSALQRLLEEGGCEPGPQPRKAWNAERS
;
A
#
# COMPACT_ATOMS: atom_id res chain seq x y z
N ALA A 1 5.56 -16.82 -10.19
CA ALA A 1 4.67 -15.67 -10.47
C ALA A 1 4.55 -14.82 -9.22
N ARG A 2 5.11 -13.61 -9.22
CA ARG A 2 5.15 -12.75 -8.02
C ARG A 2 3.76 -12.17 -7.79
N LYS A 3 2.95 -12.84 -6.97
CA LYS A 3 1.67 -12.33 -6.44
C LYS A 3 1.94 -11.28 -5.36
N GLU A 4 2.62 -10.19 -5.68
CA GLU A 4 2.79 -9.08 -4.74
C GLU A 4 1.76 -8.00 -5.07
N HIS A 5 0.76 -7.84 -4.21
CA HIS A 5 -0.19 -6.76 -4.31
C HIS A 5 0.48 -5.46 -3.80
N GLU A 6 0.92 -4.59 -4.70
CA GLU A 6 1.55 -3.28 -4.40
C GLU A 6 0.64 -2.27 -3.66
N ARG A 7 -0.52 -2.71 -3.17
CA ARG A 7 -1.63 -1.84 -2.72
C ARG A 7 -2.14 -2.15 -1.33
N CYS A 8 -1.29 -2.63 -0.42
CA CYS A 8 -1.68 -2.63 0.99
C CYS A 8 -1.51 -1.21 1.55
N GLY A 9 -2.56 -0.64 2.13
CA GLY A 9 -2.53 0.69 2.76
C GLY A 9 -1.42 0.86 3.82
N THR A 10 -0.79 -0.22 4.27
CA THR A 10 0.38 -0.23 5.14
C THR A 10 1.59 0.53 4.57
N ASN A 11 1.69 0.70 3.24
CA ASN A 11 2.74 1.53 2.62
C ASN A 11 2.62 3.03 3.01
N ALA A 12 1.46 3.45 3.54
CA ALA A 12 1.25 4.80 4.07
C ALA A 12 1.95 5.06 5.42
N VAL A 13 2.26 4.00 6.17
CA VAL A 13 2.71 4.12 7.57
C VAL A 13 4.07 4.80 7.67
N VAL A 14 5.01 4.48 6.79
CA VAL A 14 6.36 5.08 6.83
C VAL A 14 6.36 6.55 6.42
N PRO A 15 5.74 6.97 5.30
CA PRO A 15 5.56 8.40 5.01
C PRO A 15 4.94 9.18 6.15
N LEU A 16 3.89 8.62 6.75
CA LEU A 16 3.14 9.28 7.80
C LEU A 16 3.97 9.41 9.07
N LEU A 17 4.54 8.32 9.58
CA LEU A 17 5.33 8.34 10.81
C LEU A 17 6.64 9.13 10.63
N GLY A 18 7.32 8.96 9.49
CA GLY A 18 8.56 9.68 9.18
C GLY A 18 8.34 11.18 9.09
N THR A 19 7.32 11.62 8.37
CA THR A 19 7.00 13.05 8.25
C THR A 19 6.53 13.63 9.58
N ASN A 20 5.72 12.89 10.35
CA ASN A 20 5.23 13.37 11.64
C ASN A 20 6.38 13.54 12.64
N ALA A 21 7.30 12.58 12.71
CA ALA A 21 8.48 12.67 13.58
C ALA A 21 9.37 13.86 13.21
N LEU A 22 9.62 14.06 11.91
CA LEU A 22 10.40 15.19 11.39
C LEU A 22 9.75 16.52 11.77
N LEU A 23 8.46 16.70 11.46
CA LEU A 23 7.73 17.94 11.72
C LEU A 23 7.64 18.23 13.22
N ASN A 24 7.43 17.22 14.07
CA ASN A 24 7.45 17.39 15.52
C ASN A 24 8.86 17.78 16.03
N GLY A 25 9.91 17.21 15.46
CA GLY A 25 11.30 17.60 15.78
C GLY A 25 11.57 19.06 15.44
N VAL A 26 11.14 19.51 14.26
CA VAL A 26 11.22 20.92 13.83
C VAL A 26 10.39 21.81 14.73
N ALA A 27 9.16 21.42 15.07
CA ALA A 27 8.29 22.19 15.95
C ALA A 27 8.91 22.38 17.35
N ARG A 28 9.51 21.33 17.93
CA ARG A 28 10.21 21.42 19.22
C ARG A 28 11.49 22.26 19.18
N ARG A 29 12.15 22.32 18.02
CA ARG A 29 13.34 23.18 17.81
C ARG A 29 12.95 24.65 17.67
N ALA A 30 11.84 24.92 16.98
CA ALA A 30 11.35 26.27 16.69
C ALA A 30 10.60 26.90 17.87
N PHE A 31 9.85 26.10 18.64
CA PHE A 31 9.05 26.57 19.77
C PHE A 31 9.56 25.95 21.07
N ARG A 32 9.95 26.78 22.05
CA ARG A 32 10.29 26.32 23.41
C ARG A 32 9.10 25.65 24.11
N GLN A 33 7.89 26.13 23.84
CA GLN A 33 6.62 25.55 24.29
C GLN A 33 5.60 25.64 23.15
N PRO A 34 5.52 24.63 22.27
CA PRO A 34 4.59 24.67 21.14
C PRO A 34 3.15 24.67 21.67
N PRO A 35 2.32 25.66 21.27
CA PRO A 35 0.91 25.68 21.65
C PRO A 35 0.18 24.49 21.00
N PRO A 36 -0.97 24.04 21.55
CA PRO A 36 -1.69 22.86 21.06
C PRO A 36 -2.00 22.88 19.56
N GLY A 37 -2.24 24.06 18.98
CA GLY A 37 -2.51 24.23 17.55
C GLY A 37 -1.34 23.83 16.64
N VAL A 38 -0.09 23.92 17.12
CA VAL A 38 1.10 23.51 16.34
C VAL A 38 1.13 22.00 16.15
N TYR A 39 0.71 21.22 17.16
CA TYR A 39 0.63 19.76 17.04
C TYR A 39 -0.48 19.34 16.06
N ALA A 40 -1.64 20.00 16.11
CA ALA A 40 -2.72 19.75 15.16
C ALA A 40 -2.28 20.07 13.72
N ALA A 41 -1.63 21.23 13.51
CA ALA A 41 -1.10 21.62 12.20
C ALA A 41 -0.02 20.65 11.69
N THR A 42 0.87 20.21 12.58
CA THR A 42 1.89 19.20 12.27
C THR A 42 1.26 17.87 11.83
N GLY A 43 0.24 17.41 12.54
CA GLY A 43 -0.48 16.18 12.19
C GLY A 43 -1.17 16.29 10.82
N ALA A 44 -1.87 17.39 10.56
CA ALA A 44 -2.53 17.64 9.27
C ALA A 44 -1.54 17.73 8.11
N LEU A 45 -0.43 18.45 8.30
CA LEU A 45 0.63 18.57 7.30
C LEU A 45 1.28 17.21 7.02
N SER A 46 1.56 16.44 8.06
CA SER A 46 2.10 15.09 7.94
C SER A 46 1.17 14.17 7.15
N LEU A 47 -0.15 14.27 7.35
CA LEU A 47 -1.12 13.49 6.61
C LEU A 47 -1.14 13.86 5.13
N GLY A 48 -1.13 15.16 4.81
CA GLY A 48 -1.10 15.64 3.42
C GLY A 48 0.15 15.16 2.68
N VAL A 49 1.32 15.29 3.31
CA VAL A 49 2.60 14.80 2.74
C VAL A 49 2.57 13.28 2.54
N ALA A 50 2.04 12.52 3.50
CA ALA A 50 1.93 11.08 3.37
C ALA A 50 1.05 10.66 2.19
N LEU A 51 -0.09 11.31 2.01
CA LEU A 51 -0.98 11.02 0.88
C LEU A 51 -0.34 11.36 -0.45
N GLU A 52 0.35 12.48 -0.56
CA GLU A 52 1.04 12.86 -1.80
C GLU A 52 2.20 11.92 -2.11
N ALA A 53 2.95 11.48 -1.09
CA ALA A 53 4.01 10.49 -1.24
C ALA A 53 3.47 9.15 -1.78
N ILE A 54 2.31 8.69 -1.32
CA ILE A 54 1.65 7.47 -1.84
C ILE A 54 1.18 7.68 -3.28
N ARG A 55 0.53 8.82 -3.57
CA ARG A 55 0.09 9.13 -4.93
C ARG A 55 1.26 9.16 -5.91
N TRP A 56 2.37 9.77 -5.49
CA TRP A 56 3.59 9.83 -6.27
C TRP A 56 4.23 8.46 -6.45
N SER A 57 4.25 7.60 -5.42
CA SER A 57 4.83 6.25 -5.52
C SER A 57 4.04 5.36 -6.48
N VAL A 58 2.72 5.50 -6.51
CA VAL A 58 1.85 4.80 -7.48
C VAL A 58 2.12 5.28 -8.91
N LYS A 59 2.47 6.56 -9.09
CA LYS A 59 2.79 7.13 -10.40
C LYS A 59 4.20 6.76 -10.91
N HIS A 60 5.13 6.44 -10.01
CA HIS A 60 6.53 6.14 -10.33
C HIS A 60 6.98 4.80 -9.69
N PRO A 61 6.42 3.65 -10.11
CA PRO A 61 6.71 2.35 -9.51
C PRO A 61 8.19 1.92 -9.67
N GLU A 62 8.87 2.37 -10.72
CA GLU A 62 10.28 2.07 -11.00
C GLU A 62 11.28 2.82 -10.09
N SER A 63 10.82 3.75 -9.27
CA SER A 63 11.70 4.54 -8.41
C SER A 63 12.16 3.75 -7.17
N ARG A 64 13.43 3.92 -6.77
CA ARG A 64 13.98 3.32 -5.53
C ARG A 64 13.21 3.77 -4.28
N VAL A 65 12.64 4.98 -4.32
CA VAL A 65 11.81 5.54 -3.25
C VAL A 65 10.50 4.77 -3.12
N SER A 66 9.84 4.44 -4.23
CA SER A 66 8.65 3.58 -4.23
C SER A 66 8.93 2.18 -3.67
N GLY A 67 10.10 1.63 -3.98
CA GLY A 67 10.59 0.38 -3.39
C GLY A 67 10.76 0.46 -1.87
N LEU A 68 11.39 1.53 -1.38
CA LEU A 68 11.59 1.76 0.06
C LEU A 68 10.27 2.00 0.81
N LEU A 69 9.32 2.69 0.17
CA LEU A 69 7.97 2.92 0.69
C LEU A 69 7.14 1.63 0.83
N SER A 70 7.41 0.65 -0.04
CA SER A 70 6.66 -0.63 -0.08
C SER A 70 7.29 -1.73 0.78
N MET A 71 8.56 -1.58 1.14
CA MET A 71 9.33 -2.56 1.93
C MET A 71 8.76 -2.88 3.33
N PRO A 72 8.28 -1.90 4.13
CA PRO A 72 7.80 -2.16 5.49
C PRO A 72 6.46 -2.88 5.48
N GLY A 73 5.59 -2.58 4.51
CA GLY A 73 4.32 -3.26 4.32
C GLY A 73 4.53 -4.75 4.06
N ARG A 74 5.53 -5.10 3.25
CA ARG A 74 5.94 -6.49 3.01
C ARG A 74 6.48 -7.16 4.28
N PHE A 75 7.35 -6.49 5.02
CA PHE A 75 7.90 -7.04 6.26
C PHE A 75 6.81 -7.33 7.31
N LEU A 76 5.85 -6.41 7.48
CA LEU A 76 4.69 -6.62 8.35
C LEU A 76 3.76 -7.73 7.83
N GLN A 77 3.55 -7.78 6.51
CA GLN A 77 2.77 -8.85 5.89
C GLN A 77 3.40 -10.22 6.10
N GLU A 78 4.68 -10.37 5.80
CA GLU A 78 5.43 -11.61 5.96
C GLU A 78 5.50 -12.06 7.42
N ARG A 79 5.71 -11.13 8.36
CA ARG A 79 6.03 -11.50 9.74
C ARG A 79 4.83 -11.62 10.68
N PHE A 80 3.76 -10.88 10.41
CA PHE A 80 2.64 -10.72 11.36
C PHE A 80 1.27 -11.04 10.79
N THR A 81 1.02 -10.89 9.48
CA THR A 81 -0.34 -11.09 8.93
C THR A 81 -0.49 -12.26 7.96
N THR A 82 0.60 -12.87 7.49
CA THR A 82 0.53 -14.05 6.60
C THR A 82 1.05 -15.29 7.33
N ARG A 83 0.13 -16.20 7.69
CA ARG A 83 0.47 -17.58 8.02
C ARG A 83 0.31 -18.41 6.76
N GLU A 84 1.22 -19.34 6.52
CA GLU A 84 1.07 -20.30 5.44
C GLU A 84 -0.21 -21.12 5.67
N PRO A 85 -1.12 -21.20 4.68
CA PRO A 85 -2.38 -21.93 4.84
C PRO A 85 -2.10 -23.42 5.05
N THR A 86 -2.91 -24.05 5.89
CA THR A 86 -2.83 -25.51 6.11
C THR A 86 -3.24 -26.28 4.87
N GLU A 87 -2.77 -27.52 4.72
CA GLU A 87 -3.10 -28.37 3.56
C GLU A 87 -4.62 -28.51 3.33
N ALA A 88 -5.38 -28.67 4.42
CA ALA A 88 -6.84 -28.73 4.35
C ALA A 88 -7.47 -27.44 3.80
N GLN A 89 -6.89 -26.27 4.10
CA GLN A 89 -7.36 -24.99 3.54
C GLN A 89 -7.00 -24.87 2.05
N MET A 90 -5.90 -25.46 1.61
CA MET A 90 -5.51 -25.52 0.21
C MET A 90 -6.45 -26.43 -0.59
N GLU A 91 -6.85 -27.58 -0.05
CA GLU A 91 -7.85 -28.47 -0.67
C GLU A 91 -9.20 -27.78 -0.82
N VAL A 92 -9.70 -27.11 0.23
CA VAL A 92 -10.95 -26.35 0.17
C VAL A 92 -10.89 -25.24 -0.89
N ALA A 93 -9.76 -24.52 -0.98
CA ALA A 93 -9.58 -23.48 -1.99
C ALA A 93 -9.59 -24.05 -3.41
N GLN A 94 -8.98 -25.22 -3.64
CA GLN A 94 -8.99 -25.91 -4.93
C GLN A 94 -10.38 -26.39 -5.31
N SER A 95 -11.11 -27.03 -4.38
CA SER A 95 -12.49 -27.47 -4.62
C SER A 95 -13.42 -26.30 -4.92
N ALA A 96 -13.31 -25.20 -4.17
CA ALA A 96 -14.11 -23.99 -4.42
C ALA A 96 -13.81 -23.38 -5.80
N LEU A 97 -12.53 -23.34 -6.21
CA LEU A 97 -12.14 -22.83 -7.52
C LEU A 97 -12.68 -23.71 -8.66
N GLN A 98 -12.60 -25.03 -8.52
CA GLN A 98 -13.12 -25.97 -9.52
C GLN A 98 -14.63 -25.80 -9.70
N ARG A 99 -15.39 -25.69 -8.60
CA ARG A 99 -16.84 -25.44 -8.67
C ARG A 99 -17.19 -24.14 -9.37
N LEU A 100 -16.46 -23.06 -9.10
CA LEU A 100 -16.67 -21.79 -9.80
C LEU A 100 -16.43 -21.89 -11.31
N LEU A 101 -15.42 -22.66 -11.73
CA LEU A 101 -15.14 -22.87 -13.16
C LEU A 101 -16.19 -23.75 -13.84
N GLU A 102 -16.71 -24.75 -13.13
CA GLU A 102 -17.81 -25.61 -13.60
C GLU A 102 -19.14 -24.85 -13.72
N GLU A 103 -19.41 -23.93 -12.79
CA GLU A 103 -20.60 -23.07 -12.79
C GLU A 103 -20.54 -21.92 -13.83
N GLY A 104 -19.48 -21.84 -14.62
CA GLY A 104 -19.31 -20.83 -15.69
C GLY A 104 -18.66 -19.52 -15.26
N GLY A 105 -18.07 -19.47 -14.06
CA GLY A 105 -17.49 -18.29 -13.45
C GLY A 105 -16.03 -18.02 -13.81
N CYS A 106 -15.74 -17.72 -15.08
CA CYS A 106 -14.72 -16.74 -15.48
C CYS A 106 -14.84 -16.51 -16.99
N GLU A 107 -15.70 -15.59 -17.42
CA GLU A 107 -15.46 -14.90 -18.68
C GLU A 107 -14.07 -14.25 -18.56
N PRO A 108 -13.10 -14.55 -19.45
CA PRO A 108 -11.82 -13.87 -19.43
C PRO A 108 -12.08 -12.38 -19.72
N GLY A 109 -12.12 -11.57 -18.66
CA GLY A 109 -12.21 -10.12 -18.78
C GLY A 109 -11.11 -9.62 -19.74
N PRO A 110 -11.37 -8.55 -20.51
CA PRO A 110 -10.45 -8.09 -21.54
C PRO A 110 -9.05 -7.93 -20.96
N GLN A 111 -8.05 -8.52 -21.63
CA GLN A 111 -6.67 -8.39 -21.20
C GLN A 111 -6.33 -6.89 -21.08
N PRO A 112 -5.87 -6.41 -19.91
CA PRO A 112 -5.72 -4.96 -19.64
C PRO A 112 -4.76 -4.27 -20.62
N ARG A 113 -3.85 -5.03 -21.25
CA ARG A 113 -2.95 -4.53 -22.31
C ARG A 113 -3.66 -4.15 -23.62
N LYS A 114 -4.78 -4.77 -23.96
CA LYS A 114 -5.48 -4.49 -25.24
C LYS A 114 -6.45 -3.31 -25.11
N ALA A 115 -7.12 -3.17 -23.97
CA ALA A 115 -8.01 -2.03 -23.71
C ALA A 115 -7.25 -0.69 -23.67
N TRP A 116 -6.08 -0.67 -23.03
CA TRP A 116 -5.26 0.53 -22.86
C TRP A 116 -4.69 1.14 -24.15
N ASN A 117 -4.56 0.34 -25.22
CA ASN A 117 -4.09 0.79 -26.53
C ASN A 117 -5.24 1.23 -27.45
N ALA A 118 -6.45 0.68 -27.25
CA ALA A 118 -7.63 1.04 -28.04
C ALA A 118 -8.18 2.43 -27.65
N GLU A 119 -8.08 2.83 -26.38
CA GLU A 119 -8.47 4.17 -25.91
C GLU A 119 -7.44 5.27 -26.22
N ARG A 120 -6.29 4.91 -26.81
CA ARG A 120 -5.22 5.86 -27.15
C ARG A 120 -4.85 5.89 -28.63
N SER A 121 -5.68 5.29 -29.49
CA SER A 121 -5.54 5.29 -30.96
C SER A 121 -6.70 6.06 -31.60
#